data_AF-A0A538AT59-F1
#
_entry.id   AF-A0A538AT59-F1
#
_cell.length_a   1.000
_cell.length_b   1.000
_cell.length_c   1.000
_cell.angle_alpha   90.00
_cell.angle_beta   90.00
_cell.angle_gamma   90.00
#
_symmetry.space_group_name_H-M   'P 1'
#
loop_
_entity.id
_entity.type
_entity.pdbx_description
1 polymer ?
#
loop_
_entity_poly.entity_id
_entity_poly.type
_entity_poly.pdbx_seq_one_letter_code
_entity_poly.pdbx_strand_id
1 'polypeptide(L)' 'MIYDVSLGIGPDMLTWPGDPPVEVDPAKRLAKSVPANVSELRLGTHTDTHVDPPFPFIDGGRTAEKRST' A
#
# COMPACT_ATOMS: atom_id res chain seq x y z
N MET A 1 16.61 10.26 -19.07
CA MET A 1 15.19 10.65 -18.99
C MET A 1 14.48 9.56 -18.21
N ILE A 2 13.67 9.93 -17.21
CA ILE A 2 12.90 8.99 -16.38
C ILE A 2 11.44 9.38 -16.52
N TYR A 3 10.58 8.37 -16.65
CA TYR A 3 9.13 8.52 -16.72
C TYR A 3 8.51 7.80 -15.53
N ASP A 4 7.57 8.49 -14.86
CA ASP A 4 6.73 7.85 -13.85
C ASP A 4 5.56 7.17 -14.54
N VAL A 5 5.34 5.91 -14.18
CA VAL A 5 4.27 5.05 -14.69
C VAL A 5 3.35 4.55 -13.57
N SER A 6 3.51 5.12 -12.38
CA SER A 6 2.77 4.74 -11.17
C SER A 6 1.53 5.60 -11.01
N LEU A 7 0.51 5.01 -10.38
CA LEU A 7 -0.68 5.74 -9.95
C LEU A 7 -0.54 6.17 -8.49
N GLY A 8 -1.10 7.35 -8.16
CA GLY A 8 -1.06 7.90 -6.81
C GLY A 8 -2.01 7.15 -5.86
N ILE A 9 -1.58 6.91 -4.62
CA ILE A 9 -2.39 6.14 -3.65
C ILE A 9 -3.33 7.06 -2.85
N GLY A 10 -4.64 6.77 -2.85
CA GLY A 10 -5.66 7.54 -2.15
C GLY A 10 -6.99 6.80 -1.90
N PRO A 11 -7.91 7.35 -1.08
CA PRO A 11 -9.18 6.70 -0.73
C PRO A 11 -10.19 6.58 -1.89
N ASP A 12 -9.98 7.32 -2.97
CA ASP A 12 -10.80 7.37 -4.17
C ASP A 12 -10.42 6.29 -5.22
N MET A 13 -9.43 5.47 -4.90
CA MET A 13 -8.98 4.40 -5.78
C MET A 13 -10.01 3.28 -5.92
N LEU A 14 -10.09 2.74 -7.13
CA LEU A 14 -10.84 1.52 -7.39
C LEU A 14 -10.05 0.34 -6.85
N THR A 15 -10.63 -0.37 -5.88
CA THR A 15 -10.12 -1.65 -5.41
C THR A 15 -10.94 -2.81 -5.99
N TRP A 16 -10.37 -4.01 -5.96
CA TRP A 16 -11.10 -5.20 -6.39
C TRP A 16 -12.35 -5.42 -5.53
N PRO A 17 -13.51 -5.84 -6.09
CA PRO A 17 -14.71 -6.09 -5.30
C PRO A 17 -14.46 -7.10 -4.17
N GLY A 18 -14.62 -6.65 -2.92
CA GLY A 18 -14.41 -7.46 -1.72
C GLY A 18 -13.03 -7.31 -1.07
N ASP A 19 -12.07 -6.67 -1.74
CA ASP A 19 -10.77 -6.35 -1.14
C ASP A 19 -10.86 -5.16 -0.18
N PRO A 20 -9.90 -5.02 0.76
CA PRO A 20 -9.83 -3.86 1.62
C PRO A 20 -9.74 -2.55 0.81
N PRO A 21 -10.50 -1.51 1.16
CA PRO A 21 -10.32 -0.19 0.56
C PRO A 21 -8.99 0.41 0.99
N VAL A 22 -8.56 1.48 0.30
CA VAL A 22 -7.46 2.33 0.75
C VAL A 22 -7.97 3.30 1.81
N GLU A 23 -7.43 3.20 3.02
CA GLU A 23 -7.73 4.08 4.15
C GLU A 23 -6.47 4.86 4.54
N VAL A 24 -6.61 6.18 4.71
CA VAL A 24 -5.52 7.09 5.10
C VAL A 24 -5.96 7.88 6.33
N ASP A 25 -5.54 7.43 7.50
CA ASP A 25 -6.03 7.97 8.77
C ASP A 25 -5.01 8.83 9.51
N PRO A 26 -5.45 9.89 10.22
CA PRO A 26 -4.56 10.73 11.01
C PRO A 26 -4.04 10.04 12.28
N ALA A 27 -2.80 9.54 12.26
CA ALA A 27 -2.14 9.03 13.47
C ALA A 27 -1.59 10.15 14.38
N LYS A 28 -0.91 11.15 13.80
CA LYS A 28 -0.38 12.34 14.51
C LYS A 28 -0.61 13.60 13.69
N ARG A 29 -0.93 14.71 14.33
CA ARG A 29 -1.17 16.00 13.66
C ARG A 29 -0.50 17.14 14.40
N LEU A 30 0.30 17.96 13.70
CA LEU A 30 0.99 19.14 14.22
C LEU A 30 0.08 20.03 15.08
N ALA A 31 -1.19 20.16 14.70
CA ALA A 31 -2.21 20.90 15.45
C ALA A 31 -2.41 20.43 16.91
N LYS A 32 -1.95 19.21 17.25
CA LYS A 32 -1.96 18.64 18.60
C LYS A 32 -0.59 18.74 19.28
N SER A 33 0.23 19.73 18.91
CA SER A 33 1.55 20.01 19.50
C SER A 33 2.55 18.85 19.44
N VAL A 34 2.50 18.07 18.35
CA VAL A 34 3.47 17.01 18.01
C VAL A 34 4.43 17.53 16.93
N PRO A 35 5.64 16.97 16.76
CA PRO A 35 6.65 17.52 15.86
C PRO A 35 6.42 17.23 14.36
N ALA A 36 5.51 16.32 14.01
CA ALA A 36 5.22 15.97 12.62
C ALA A 36 3.77 15.48 12.42
N ASN A 37 3.26 15.67 11.20
CA ASN A 37 2.06 14.96 10.74
C ASN A 37 2.45 13.53 10.35
N VAL A 38 1.73 12.54 10.87
CA VAL A 38 1.88 11.13 10.51
C VAL A 38 0.50 10.60 10.19
N SER A 39 0.36 9.90 9.07
CA SER A 39 -0.86 9.16 8.74
C SER A 39 -0.57 7.66 8.78
N GLU A 40 -1.56 6.91 9.20
CA GLU A 40 -1.61 5.47 9.03
C GLU A 40 -2.20 5.17 7.65
N LEU A 41 -1.65 4.16 6.99
CA LEU A 41 -2.11 3.70 5.69
C LEU A 41 -2.51 2.24 5.82
N ARG A 42 -3.76 1.92 5.45
CA ARG A 42 -4.28 0.56 5.39
C ARG A 42 -4.80 0.30 3.98
N LEU A 43 -4.31 -0.76 3.34
CA LEU A 43 -4.59 -1.08 1.94
C LEU A 43 -4.35 -2.57 1.67
N GLY A 44 -4.99 -3.09 0.63
CA GLY A 44 -4.66 -4.40 0.06
C GLY A 44 -3.35 -4.36 -0.75
N THR A 45 -2.64 -5.48 -0.83
CA THR A 45 -1.37 -5.56 -1.58
C THR A 45 -1.54 -5.38 -3.09
N HIS A 46 -2.73 -5.66 -3.62
CA HIS A 46 -3.06 -5.51 -5.03
C HIS A 46 -3.72 -4.15 -5.32
N THR A 47 -3.28 -3.10 -4.62
CA THR A 47 -3.75 -1.73 -4.85
C THR A 47 -2.92 -1.10 -5.97
N ASP A 48 -3.59 -0.85 -7.09
CA ASP A 48 -3.11 -0.10 -8.26
C ASP A 48 -1.74 -0.53 -8.82
N THR A 49 -0.71 0.32 -8.86
CA THR A 49 0.62 -0.09 -9.37
C THR A 49 1.34 -0.96 -8.35
N HIS A 50 1.35 -2.28 -8.57
CA HIS A 50 1.93 -3.27 -7.66
C HIS A 50 2.65 -4.40 -8.40
N VAL A 51 3.22 -5.33 -7.63
CA VAL A 51 3.87 -6.55 -8.12
C VAL A 51 3.45 -7.72 -7.26
N ASP A 52 3.08 -8.82 -7.91
CA ASP A 52 2.66 -10.03 -7.22
C ASP A 52 3.83 -10.98 -6.99
N PRO A 53 4.08 -11.39 -5.74
CA PRO A 53 4.94 -12.52 -5.46
C PRO A 53 4.19 -13.85 -5.72
N PRO A 54 4.87 -15.02 -5.71
CA PRO A 54 4.19 -16.31 -5.89
C PRO A 54 3.19 -16.68 -4.79
N PHE A 55 3.40 -16.20 -3.56
CA PHE A 55 2.64 -16.62 -2.37
C PHE A 55 1.10 -16.59 -2.49
N PRO A 56 0.46 -15.54 -3.04
CA PRO A 56 -1.00 -15.50 -3.16
C PRO A 56 -1.58 -16.60 -4.06
N PHE A 57 -0.75 -17.24 -4.90
CA PHE A 57 -1.17 -18.25 -5.87
C PHE A 57 -0.59 -19.65 -5.61
N ILE A 58 0.50 -19.76 -4.86
CA ILE A 58 1.23 -21.00 -4.58
C ILE A 58 1.44 -21.12 -3.08
N ASP A 59 0.88 -22.18 -2.48
CA ASP A 59 1.09 -22.46 -1.05
C ASP A 59 2.57 -22.72 -0.77
N GLY A 60 3.09 -22.10 0.30
CA GLY A 60 4.52 -22.04 0.61
C GLY A 60 5.35 -21.20 -0.38
N GLY A 61 4.71 -20.49 -1.32
CA GLY A 61 5.35 -19.59 -2.27
C GLY A 61 6.15 -18.47 -1.60
N ARG A 62 7.12 -17.92 -2.33
CA ARG A 62 7.91 -16.78 -1.82
C ARG A 62 7.01 -15.55 -1.63
N THR A 63 7.27 -14.81 -0.58
CA THR A 63 6.62 -13.52 -0.28
C THR A 63 7.47 -12.36 -0.77
N ALA A 64 6.90 -11.15 -0.87
CA ALA A 64 7.59 -9.99 -1.46
C ALA A 64 8.84 -9.55 -0.65
N GLU A 65 8.83 -9.76 0.67
CA GLU A 65 9.92 -9.41 1.58
C GLU A 65 11.08 -10.41 1.56
N LYS A 66 10.84 -11.65 1.13
CA LYS A 66 11.88 -12.69 1.06
C LYS A 66 12.77 -12.45 -0.14
N ARG A 67 13.93 -11.83 0.11
CA ARG A 67 15.00 -11.70 -0.88
C ARG A 67 15.62 -13.08 -1.15
N SER A 68 15.92 -13.35 -2.42
CA SER A 68 16.76 -14.51 -2.78
C SER A 68 18.19 -14.19 -2.34
N THR A 69 18.61 -14.72 -1.20
CA THR A 69 20.03 -14.84 -0.83
C THR A 69 20.65 -16.03 -1.52
#